data_AF-A0A6I1H1X8-F1
#
_entry.id   AF-A0A6I1H1X8-F1
#
_cell.length_a   1.000
_cell.length_b   1.000
_cell.length_c   1.000
_cell.angle_alpha   90.00
_cell.angle_beta   90.00
_cell.angle_gamma   90.00
#
_symmetry.space_group_name_H-M   'P 1'
#
loop_
_entity.id
_entity.type
_entity.pdbx_description
1 polymer ?
#
loop_
_entity_poly.entity_id
_entity_poly.type
_entity_poly.pdbx_seq_one_letter_code
_entity_poly.pdbx_strand_id
1 'polypeptide(L)'
;MIIKSLFKRDAVNPSIAFRPTVKKIAMVARFLQKTEALGKNWFLSQDTKEKSFLYPVFDASGELTTAAEALLETEFKGEKFRFLSAWNGELGEGEGATMALGFSDSDWPAWSFKISYKGVGAKRLGIHGVKELLSIIAGSLRPGLITVARNDYFEKQVFKDRPGVGWMLYLPRVLTTQQVPEARALVPVMATGEQGKDRQIGTIIVSVTDEPFNDENPEHVKIANAIEIRLVDQDLLPRYVDI
;
A
#
# COMPACT_ATOMS: atom_id res chain seq x y z
N MET A 1 -7.78 7.89 -3.54
CA MET A 1 -6.76 7.59 -2.52
C MET A 1 -5.85 6.50 -3.05
N ILE A 2 -4.55 6.62 -2.79
CA ILE A 2 -3.53 5.66 -3.21
C ILE A 2 -2.77 5.23 -1.96
N ILE A 3 -2.73 3.92 -1.73
CA ILE A 3 -1.85 3.28 -0.75
C ILE A 3 -0.67 2.72 -1.55
N LYS A 4 0.55 3.14 -1.24
CA LYS A 4 1.78 2.67 -1.89
C LYS A 4 2.76 2.13 -0.86
N SER A 5 3.07 0.85 -0.96
CA SER A 5 4.03 0.16 -0.10
C SER A 5 5.30 -0.12 -0.89
N LEU A 6 6.47 0.17 -0.30
CA LEU A 6 7.78 -0.08 -0.90
C LEU A 6 8.57 -1.05 -0.04
N PHE A 7 9.26 -1.98 -0.70
CA PHE A 7 9.93 -3.09 -0.04
C PHE A 7 11.39 -3.18 -0.45
N LYS A 8 12.24 -3.47 0.55
CA LYS A 8 13.63 -3.83 0.32
C LYS A 8 13.71 -5.23 -0.26
N ARG A 9 14.82 -5.53 -0.94
CA ARG A 9 15.09 -6.89 -1.40
C ARG A 9 15.20 -7.84 -0.21
N ASP A 10 14.48 -8.95 -0.28
CA ASP A 10 14.67 -10.06 0.66
C ASP A 10 15.86 -10.90 0.17
N ALA A 11 16.89 -11.02 1.00
CA ALA A 11 18.07 -11.82 0.69
C ALA A 11 17.76 -13.32 0.54
N VAL A 12 16.63 -13.80 1.04
CA VAL A 12 16.28 -15.24 1.10
C VAL A 12 15.50 -15.73 -0.12
N ASN A 13 14.85 -14.84 -0.89
CA ASN A 13 14.06 -15.25 -2.06
C ASN A 13 14.13 -14.24 -3.22
N PRO A 14 15.08 -14.41 -4.15
CA PRO A 14 15.27 -13.51 -5.29
C PRO A 14 14.33 -13.81 -6.48
N SER A 15 13.37 -14.72 -6.32
CA SER A 15 12.51 -15.13 -7.44
C SER A 15 11.64 -13.98 -7.92
N ILE A 16 11.68 -13.74 -9.24
CA ILE A 16 10.73 -12.88 -9.96
C ILE A 16 9.59 -13.71 -10.58
N ALA A 17 9.29 -14.90 -10.08
CA ALA A 17 8.10 -15.64 -10.53
C ALA A 17 6.82 -15.06 -9.91
N PHE A 18 5.70 -15.10 -10.65
CA PHE A 18 4.45 -14.49 -10.17
C PHE A 18 3.89 -15.19 -8.93
N ARG A 19 3.72 -16.51 -8.96
CA ARG A 19 3.10 -17.25 -7.84
C ARG A 19 3.79 -17.07 -6.48
N PRO A 20 5.12 -17.25 -6.31
CA PRO A 20 5.75 -17.04 -5.01
C PRO A 20 5.68 -15.58 -4.56
N THR A 21 5.71 -14.62 -5.49
CA THR A 21 5.61 -13.18 -5.16
C THR A 21 4.19 -12.83 -4.74
N VAL A 22 3.17 -13.29 -5.47
CA VAL A 22 1.75 -13.08 -5.15
C VAL A 22 1.36 -13.80 -3.86
N LYS A 23 1.94 -14.97 -3.57
CA LYS A 23 1.70 -15.67 -2.30
C LYS A 23 2.03 -14.82 -1.08
N LYS A 24 3.02 -13.93 -1.17
CA LYS A 24 3.35 -12.98 -0.08
C LYS A 24 2.14 -12.12 0.27
N ILE A 25 1.41 -11.63 -0.74
CA ILE A 25 0.26 -10.73 -0.56
C ILE A 25 -1.07 -11.45 -0.33
N ALA A 26 -1.11 -12.78 -0.20
CA ALA A 26 -2.36 -13.54 -0.10
C ALA A 26 -3.25 -13.08 1.09
N MET A 27 -2.65 -12.70 2.22
CA MET A 27 -3.39 -12.15 3.35
C MET A 27 -4.09 -10.83 3.02
N VAL A 28 -3.39 -9.96 2.27
CA VAL A 28 -3.96 -8.70 1.80
C VAL A 28 -5.04 -8.95 0.75
N ALA A 29 -4.81 -9.85 -0.21
CA ALA A 29 -5.81 -10.22 -1.22
C ALA A 29 -7.11 -10.72 -0.56
N ARG A 30 -7.03 -11.59 0.45
CA ARG A 30 -8.20 -12.03 1.23
C ARG A 30 -8.90 -10.90 1.95
N PHE A 31 -8.15 -9.97 2.54
CA PHE A 31 -8.74 -8.80 3.19
C PHE A 31 -9.53 -7.96 2.18
N LEU A 32 -8.96 -7.73 1.00
CA LEU A 32 -9.60 -6.98 -0.07
C LEU A 32 -10.88 -7.67 -0.58
N GLN A 33 -10.86 -8.99 -0.81
CA GLN A 33 -12.04 -9.78 -1.20
C GLN A 33 -13.16 -9.78 -0.14
N LYS A 34 -12.83 -9.63 1.14
CA LYS A 34 -13.83 -9.56 2.24
C LYS A 34 -14.33 -8.14 2.50
N THR A 35 -13.64 -7.13 1.97
CA THR A 35 -13.97 -5.73 2.21
C THR A 35 -15.03 -5.27 1.22
N GLU A 36 -16.29 -5.16 1.67
CA GLU A 36 -17.40 -4.74 0.80
C GLU A 36 -17.15 -3.37 0.13
N ALA A 37 -16.43 -2.47 0.81
CA ALA A 37 -16.06 -1.16 0.27
C ALA A 37 -15.19 -1.22 -1.00
N LEU A 38 -14.48 -2.34 -1.22
CA LEU A 38 -13.54 -2.51 -2.33
C LEU A 38 -13.97 -3.58 -3.33
N GLY A 39 -15.11 -4.25 -3.12
CA GLY A 39 -15.62 -5.30 -4.00
C GLY A 39 -15.05 -6.69 -3.69
N LYS A 40 -15.89 -7.72 -3.87
CA LYS A 40 -15.57 -9.12 -3.53
C LYS A 40 -14.74 -9.82 -4.60
N ASN A 41 -14.91 -9.42 -5.85
CA ASN A 41 -14.27 -10.04 -6.99
C ASN A 41 -13.08 -9.20 -7.43
N TRP A 42 -11.98 -9.87 -7.78
CA TRP A 42 -10.80 -9.21 -8.31
C TRP A 42 -10.37 -9.92 -9.58
N PHE A 43 -10.21 -9.15 -10.65
CA PHE A 43 -9.88 -9.64 -11.98
C PHE A 43 -8.56 -9.04 -12.45
N LEU A 44 -7.83 -9.78 -13.28
CA LEU A 44 -6.63 -9.28 -13.93
C LEU A 44 -7.02 -8.18 -14.93
N SER A 45 -6.37 -7.01 -14.84
CA SER A 45 -6.63 -5.91 -15.77
C SER A 45 -6.08 -6.27 -17.15
N GLN A 46 -6.85 -5.98 -18.20
CA GLN A 46 -6.51 -6.23 -19.60
C GLN A 46 -6.77 -4.99 -20.46
N ASP A 47 -6.38 -5.04 -21.73
CA ASP A 47 -6.53 -3.98 -22.73
C ASP A 47 -8.00 -3.62 -23.02
N THR A 48 -8.93 -4.56 -22.85
CA THR A 48 -10.37 -4.30 -23.00
C THR A 48 -11.17 -4.66 -21.76
N LYS A 49 -12.35 -4.05 -21.63
CA LYS A 49 -13.30 -4.33 -20.55
C LYS A 49 -13.69 -5.81 -20.54
N GLU A 50 -14.06 -6.36 -21.69
CA GLU A 50 -14.53 -7.74 -21.82
C GLU A 50 -13.46 -8.73 -21.36
N LYS A 51 -12.21 -8.53 -21.80
CA LYS A 51 -11.07 -9.36 -21.38
C LYS A 51 -10.77 -9.21 -19.89
N SER A 52 -10.95 -8.01 -19.34
CA SER A 52 -10.71 -7.72 -17.92
C SER A 52 -11.72 -8.40 -16.98
N PHE A 53 -12.81 -9.00 -17.49
CA PHE A 53 -13.74 -9.83 -16.71
C PHE A 53 -13.48 -11.34 -16.85
N LEU A 54 -12.58 -11.77 -17.75
CA LEU A 54 -12.37 -13.20 -18.02
C LEU A 54 -11.51 -13.92 -16.98
N TYR A 55 -10.61 -13.18 -16.33
CA TYR A 55 -9.55 -13.78 -15.51
C TYR A 55 -9.67 -13.31 -14.06
N PRO A 56 -10.40 -14.03 -13.18
CA PRO A 56 -10.26 -13.86 -11.74
C PRO A 56 -8.79 -14.01 -11.34
N VAL A 57 -8.23 -13.00 -10.68
CA VAL A 57 -6.80 -12.98 -10.38
C VAL A 57 -6.47 -13.81 -9.14
N PHE A 58 -7.37 -13.85 -8.16
CA PHE A 58 -7.19 -14.60 -6.93
C PHE A 58 -8.29 -15.65 -6.75
N ASP A 59 -7.92 -16.78 -6.16
CA ASP A 59 -8.88 -17.74 -5.62
C ASP A 59 -9.39 -17.31 -4.22
N ALA A 60 -10.23 -18.14 -3.60
CA ALA A 60 -10.80 -17.87 -2.28
C ALA A 60 -9.76 -17.85 -1.14
N SER A 61 -8.58 -18.42 -1.35
CA SER A 61 -7.46 -18.38 -0.41
C SER A 61 -6.61 -17.12 -0.57
N GLY A 62 -6.87 -16.32 -1.61
CA GLY A 62 -6.07 -15.14 -1.97
C GLY A 62 -4.82 -15.49 -2.78
N GLU A 63 -4.67 -16.73 -3.25
CA GLU A 63 -3.56 -17.14 -4.10
C GLU A 63 -3.87 -16.90 -5.59
N LEU A 64 -2.82 -16.78 -6.40
CA LEU A 64 -2.92 -16.54 -7.84
C LEU A 64 -3.59 -17.72 -8.55
N THR A 65 -4.63 -17.46 -9.34
CA THR A 65 -5.28 -18.52 -10.13
C THR A 65 -4.33 -19.03 -11.23
N THR A 66 -4.46 -20.31 -11.61
CA THR A 66 -3.63 -20.91 -12.66
C THR A 66 -3.80 -20.20 -14.00
N ALA A 67 -5.02 -19.77 -14.33
CA ALA A 67 -5.30 -19.04 -15.57
C ALA A 67 -4.63 -17.66 -15.59
N ALA A 68 -4.71 -16.90 -14.50
CA ALA A 68 -4.03 -15.60 -14.39
C ALA A 68 -2.51 -15.76 -14.40
N GLU A 69 -1.96 -16.77 -13.70
CA GLU A 69 -0.53 -17.07 -13.73
C GLU A 69 -0.03 -17.38 -15.14
N ALA A 70 -0.70 -18.28 -15.88
CA ALA A 70 -0.28 -18.66 -17.22
C ALA A 70 -0.24 -17.47 -18.19
N LEU A 71 -1.23 -16.58 -18.09
CA LEU A 71 -1.28 -15.36 -18.88
C LEU A 71 -0.12 -14.42 -18.52
N LEU A 72 0.08 -14.14 -17.24
CA LEU A 72 1.14 -13.27 -16.74
C LEU A 72 2.56 -13.81 -17.07
N GLU A 73 2.77 -15.12 -16.91
CA GLU A 73 4.05 -15.76 -17.22
C GLU A 73 4.36 -15.72 -18.73
N THR A 74 3.33 -15.76 -19.57
CA THR A 74 3.46 -15.60 -21.03
C THR A 74 3.75 -14.14 -21.41
N GLU A 75 3.01 -13.20 -20.83
CA GLU A 75 3.13 -11.76 -21.11
C GLU A 75 4.52 -11.21 -20.74
N PHE A 76 5.05 -11.62 -19.58
CA PHE A 76 6.35 -11.15 -19.07
C PHE A 76 7.47 -12.17 -19.30
N LYS A 77 7.39 -12.98 -20.35
CA LYS A 77 8.42 -13.99 -20.63
C LYS A 77 9.75 -13.33 -21.02
N GLY A 78 10.78 -13.55 -20.21
CA GLY A 78 12.11 -12.98 -20.43
C GLY A 78 12.29 -11.56 -19.87
N GLU A 79 11.23 -10.97 -19.31
CA GLU A 79 11.29 -9.64 -18.72
C GLU A 79 11.88 -9.68 -17.30
N LYS A 80 12.73 -8.70 -17.00
CA LYS A 80 13.35 -8.54 -15.67
C LYS A 80 12.51 -7.71 -14.71
N PHE A 81 11.67 -6.83 -15.27
CA PHE A 81 10.64 -6.12 -14.53
C PHE A 81 9.30 -6.78 -14.83
N ARG A 82 8.58 -7.17 -13.78
CA ARG A 82 7.30 -7.87 -13.90
C ARG A 82 6.25 -7.15 -13.08
N PHE A 83 5.02 -7.22 -13.55
CA PHE A 83 3.94 -6.47 -12.96
C PHE A 83 2.61 -7.23 -13.10
N LEU A 84 1.84 -7.23 -12.02
CA LEU A 84 0.46 -7.70 -11.99
C LEU A 84 -0.44 -6.50 -11.72
N SER A 85 -1.44 -6.30 -12.57
CA SER A 85 -2.53 -5.33 -12.38
C SER A 85 -3.83 -6.07 -12.13
N ALA A 86 -4.58 -5.69 -11.11
CA ALA A 86 -5.92 -6.20 -10.89
C ALA A 86 -6.90 -5.09 -10.52
N TRP A 87 -8.18 -5.33 -10.77
CA TRP A 87 -9.28 -4.42 -10.48
C TRP A 87 -10.47 -5.17 -9.91
N ASN A 88 -11.35 -4.46 -9.22
CA ASN A 88 -12.45 -5.05 -8.47
C ASN A 88 -13.72 -5.38 -9.29
N GLY A 89 -13.70 -5.15 -10.61
CA GLY A 89 -14.86 -5.39 -11.47
C GLY A 89 -15.97 -4.32 -11.39
N GLU A 90 -15.82 -3.30 -10.52
CA GLU A 90 -16.86 -2.30 -10.30
C GLU A 90 -16.77 -1.17 -11.34
N LEU A 91 -17.91 -0.92 -12.00
CA LEU A 91 -18.03 0.09 -13.06
C LEU A 91 -18.68 1.40 -12.59
N GLY A 92 -19.29 1.39 -11.40
CA GLY A 92 -19.93 2.56 -10.81
C GLY A 92 -18.93 3.68 -10.54
N GLU A 93 -19.37 4.93 -10.70
CA GLU A 93 -18.54 6.09 -10.44
C GLU A 93 -18.05 6.11 -8.98
N GLY A 94 -16.73 6.08 -8.79
CA GLY A 94 -16.13 6.06 -7.45
C GLY A 94 -16.25 4.72 -6.72
N GLU A 95 -16.69 3.65 -7.37
CA GLU A 95 -16.72 2.28 -6.82
C GLU A 95 -15.51 1.45 -7.25
N GLY A 96 -14.85 1.86 -8.33
CA GLY A 96 -13.65 1.21 -8.85
C GLY A 96 -12.47 1.25 -7.89
N ALA A 97 -11.86 0.09 -7.69
CA ALA A 97 -10.60 -0.09 -6.99
C ALA A 97 -9.64 -0.93 -7.85
N THR A 98 -8.35 -0.61 -7.77
CA THR A 98 -7.28 -1.35 -8.45
C THR A 98 -6.16 -1.67 -7.48
N MET A 99 -5.42 -2.73 -7.78
CA MET A 99 -4.15 -3.03 -7.16
C MET A 99 -3.10 -3.33 -8.21
N ALA A 100 -1.85 -3.07 -7.85
CA ALA A 100 -0.70 -3.25 -8.70
C ALA A 100 0.44 -3.81 -7.86
N LEU A 101 1.05 -4.90 -8.33
CA LEU A 101 2.23 -5.52 -7.74
C LEU A 101 3.34 -5.50 -8.78
N GLY A 102 4.34 -4.64 -8.59
CA GLY A 102 5.50 -4.52 -9.48
C GLY A 102 6.76 -5.01 -8.78
N PHE A 103 7.59 -5.80 -9.44
CA PHE A 103 8.78 -6.39 -8.86
C PHE A 103 9.84 -6.64 -9.93
N SER A 104 11.11 -6.52 -9.55
CA SER A 104 12.24 -6.71 -10.44
C SER A 104 13.44 -7.32 -9.70
N ASP A 105 14.54 -7.47 -10.41
CA ASP A 105 15.85 -7.82 -9.86
C ASP A 105 16.61 -6.62 -9.25
N SER A 106 15.98 -5.44 -9.19
CA SER A 106 16.55 -4.22 -8.61
C SER A 106 16.65 -4.29 -7.08
N ASP A 107 17.62 -3.58 -6.50
CA ASP A 107 17.80 -3.57 -5.04
C ASP A 107 16.80 -2.66 -4.33
N TRP A 108 16.43 -1.54 -4.95
CA TRP A 108 15.43 -0.62 -4.41
C TRP A 108 14.63 0.15 -5.49
N PRO A 109 13.29 0.22 -5.37
CA PRO A 109 12.48 -0.74 -4.62
C PRO A 109 12.57 -2.12 -5.31
N ALA A 110 12.85 -3.17 -4.54
CA ALA A 110 12.88 -4.53 -5.10
C ALA A 110 11.49 -4.97 -5.55
N TRP A 111 10.47 -4.53 -4.82
CA TRP A 111 9.09 -4.60 -5.24
C TRP A 111 8.25 -3.49 -4.63
N SER A 112 7.12 -3.23 -5.25
CA SER A 112 6.14 -2.24 -4.85
C SER A 112 4.74 -2.83 -4.92
N PHE A 113 3.91 -2.45 -3.96
CA PHE A 113 2.51 -2.83 -3.93
C PHE A 113 1.66 -1.58 -3.77
N LYS A 114 0.78 -1.35 -4.74
CA LYS A 114 -0.08 -0.16 -4.82
C LYS A 114 -1.53 -0.60 -4.81
N ILE A 115 -2.36 0.05 -4.01
CA ILE A 115 -3.82 -0.05 -4.05
C ILE A 115 -4.36 1.35 -4.32
N SER A 116 -5.30 1.47 -5.25
CA SER A 116 -5.94 2.74 -5.61
C SER A 116 -7.45 2.57 -5.58
N TYR A 117 -8.15 3.48 -4.92
CA TYR A 117 -9.61 3.52 -4.88
C TYR A 117 -10.07 4.98 -4.91
N LYS A 118 -11.25 5.26 -5.49
CA LYS A 118 -11.74 6.63 -5.71
C LYS A 118 -13.05 6.88 -4.97
N GLY A 119 -13.44 8.16 -4.91
CA GLY A 119 -14.77 8.62 -4.52
C GLY A 119 -15.40 7.90 -3.33
N VAL A 120 -16.46 7.14 -3.61
CA VAL A 120 -17.29 6.43 -2.64
C VAL A 120 -16.49 5.36 -1.89
N GLY A 121 -15.59 4.63 -2.56
CA GLY A 121 -14.74 3.63 -1.92
C GLY A 121 -13.87 4.20 -0.79
N ALA A 122 -13.40 5.45 -0.92
CA ALA A 122 -12.63 6.10 0.14
C ALA A 122 -13.47 6.46 1.37
N LYS A 123 -14.72 6.85 1.14
CA LYS A 123 -15.69 7.09 2.23
C LYS A 123 -16.12 5.77 2.88
N ARG A 124 -16.38 4.73 2.08
CA ARG A 124 -16.83 3.40 2.54
C ARG A 124 -15.77 2.67 3.35
N LEU A 125 -14.50 2.68 2.92
CA LEU A 125 -13.41 2.06 3.68
C LEU A 125 -13.13 2.84 4.98
N GLY A 126 -13.21 4.16 4.91
CA GLY A 126 -13.03 5.05 6.05
C GLY A 126 -11.64 4.95 6.70
N ILE A 127 -11.43 5.75 7.75
CA ILE A 127 -10.13 5.80 8.43
C ILE A 127 -9.76 4.48 9.12
N HIS A 128 -10.75 3.78 9.69
CA HIS A 128 -10.53 2.53 10.39
C HIS A 128 -10.12 1.40 9.44
N GLY A 129 -10.82 1.25 8.31
CA GLY A 129 -10.47 0.24 7.31
C GLY A 129 -9.11 0.51 6.65
N VAL A 130 -8.74 1.78 6.45
CA VAL A 130 -7.38 2.12 5.98
C VAL A 130 -6.33 1.72 7.02
N LYS A 131 -6.51 2.06 8.30
CA LYS A 131 -5.58 1.68 9.38
C LYS A 131 -5.43 0.17 9.51
N GLU A 132 -6.53 -0.57 9.38
CA GLU A 132 -6.52 -2.04 9.41
C GLU A 132 -5.74 -2.61 8.22
N LEU A 133 -6.04 -2.15 7.01
CA LEU A 133 -5.32 -2.56 5.80
C LEU A 133 -3.81 -2.27 5.90
N LEU A 134 -3.43 -1.07 6.38
CA LEU A 134 -2.02 -0.73 6.61
C LEU A 134 -1.38 -1.64 7.66
N SER A 135 -2.10 -1.99 8.72
CA SER A 135 -1.60 -2.89 9.77
C SER A 135 -1.39 -4.31 9.24
N ILE A 136 -2.29 -4.80 8.38
CA ILE A 136 -2.15 -6.10 7.71
C ILE A 136 -0.94 -6.09 6.76
N ILE A 137 -0.81 -5.07 5.92
CA ILE A 137 0.34 -4.91 5.01
C ILE A 137 1.64 -4.86 5.81
N ALA A 138 1.71 -4.02 6.83
CA ALA A 138 2.91 -3.85 7.64
C ALA A 138 3.27 -5.12 8.43
N GLY A 139 2.29 -5.76 9.06
CA GLY A 139 2.48 -6.98 9.86
C GLY A 139 2.90 -8.19 9.03
N SER A 140 2.30 -8.37 7.85
CA SER A 140 2.52 -9.55 7.00
C SER A 140 3.65 -9.40 5.99
N LEU A 141 3.88 -8.19 5.45
CA LEU A 141 4.82 -7.96 4.34
C LEU A 141 6.09 -7.19 4.73
N ARG A 142 6.11 -6.55 5.91
CA ARG A 142 7.27 -5.80 6.43
C ARG A 142 7.86 -4.78 5.42
N PRO A 143 7.07 -3.83 4.90
CA PRO A 143 7.56 -2.81 3.99
C PRO A 143 8.56 -1.87 4.67
N GLY A 144 9.43 -1.26 3.86
CA GLY A 144 10.30 -0.16 4.28
C GLY A 144 9.50 1.12 4.57
N LEU A 145 8.38 1.32 3.86
CA LEU A 145 7.39 2.37 4.14
C LEU A 145 6.04 2.05 3.50
N ILE A 146 4.99 2.72 3.97
CA ILE A 146 3.70 2.79 3.27
C ILE A 146 3.24 4.25 3.26
N THR A 147 2.92 4.81 2.09
CA THR A 147 2.27 6.12 1.99
C THR A 147 0.79 5.97 1.62
N VAL A 148 -0.04 6.86 2.16
CA VAL A 148 -1.46 6.98 1.81
C VAL A 148 -1.75 8.43 1.47
N ALA A 149 -2.01 8.71 0.20
CA ALA A 149 -2.29 10.07 -0.26
C ALA A 149 -3.16 10.10 -1.53
N ARG A 150 -3.68 11.28 -1.86
CA ARG A 150 -4.18 11.56 -3.21
C ARG A 150 -2.99 11.75 -4.16
N ASN A 151 -3.21 11.49 -5.45
CA ASN A 151 -2.14 11.42 -6.43
C ASN A 151 -1.33 12.72 -6.53
N ASP A 152 -1.99 13.86 -6.35
CA ASP A 152 -1.39 15.18 -6.57
C ASP A 152 -0.73 15.73 -5.30
N TYR A 153 -0.82 15.00 -4.18
CA TYR A 153 -0.14 15.37 -2.93
C TYR A 153 1.38 15.34 -3.07
N PHE A 154 1.93 14.49 -3.92
CA PHE A 154 3.39 14.48 -4.17
C PHE A 154 3.88 15.86 -4.64
N GLU A 155 3.04 16.64 -5.32
CA GLU A 155 3.42 17.99 -5.71
C GLU A 155 3.47 18.98 -4.55
N LYS A 156 2.79 18.67 -3.45
CA LYS A 156 2.56 19.54 -2.29
C LYS A 156 3.39 19.19 -1.06
N GLN A 157 4.04 18.03 -1.03
CA GLN A 157 4.95 17.61 0.04
C GLN A 157 6.19 18.50 0.11
N VAL A 158 6.78 18.63 1.29
CA VAL A 158 7.91 19.55 1.57
C VAL A 158 9.21 19.07 0.91
N PHE A 159 9.48 17.77 0.96
CA PHE A 159 10.77 17.18 0.55
C PHE A 159 10.56 16.17 -0.57
N LYS A 160 11.06 16.45 -1.78
CA LYS A 160 10.86 15.57 -2.96
C LYS A 160 11.70 14.28 -2.92
N ASP A 161 12.78 14.29 -2.16
CA ASP A 161 13.69 13.15 -1.97
C ASP A 161 13.26 12.22 -0.82
N ARG A 162 12.14 12.52 -0.14
CA ARG A 162 11.62 11.77 1.01
C ARG A 162 10.15 11.38 0.80
N PRO A 163 9.64 10.38 1.53
CA PRO A 163 8.22 10.05 1.49
C PRO A 163 7.37 11.14 2.13
N GLY A 164 6.37 11.63 1.39
CA GLY A 164 5.36 12.53 1.92
C GLY A 164 4.41 11.82 2.89
N VAL A 165 3.92 12.55 3.89
CA VAL A 165 2.97 12.02 4.89
C VAL A 165 1.59 11.85 4.28
N GLY A 166 1.10 12.84 3.52
CA GLY A 166 -0.23 12.82 2.92
C GLY A 166 -1.30 12.62 3.97
N TRP A 167 -2.16 11.62 3.79
CA TRP A 167 -3.11 11.20 4.82
C TRP A 167 -2.45 10.38 5.93
N MET A 168 -1.69 9.36 5.53
CA MET A 168 -1.02 8.46 6.46
C MET A 168 0.33 8.01 5.94
N LEU A 169 1.28 7.86 6.86
CA LEU A 169 2.61 7.32 6.60
C LEU A 169 2.93 6.23 7.63
N TYR A 170 3.22 5.02 7.15
CA TYR A 170 3.83 4.00 7.98
C TYR A 170 5.35 4.04 7.88
N LEU A 171 6.02 4.03 9.02
CA LEU A 171 7.45 3.78 9.14
C LEU A 171 7.70 2.57 10.06
N PRO A 172 8.69 1.69 9.75
CA PRO A 172 9.05 0.53 10.56
C PRO A 172 9.88 0.93 11.79
N ARG A 173 9.36 1.89 12.58
CA ARG A 173 9.95 2.38 13.82
C ARG A 173 8.88 2.81 14.81
N VAL A 174 9.23 2.74 16.09
CA VAL A 174 8.38 3.20 17.19
C VAL A 174 8.49 4.73 17.27
N LEU A 175 7.35 5.41 17.19
CA LEU A 175 7.25 6.87 17.31
C LEU A 175 6.30 7.23 18.45
N THR A 176 6.64 8.28 19.17
CA THR A 176 5.87 8.79 20.31
C THR A 176 5.22 10.14 20.00
N THR A 177 4.17 10.49 20.74
CA THR A 177 3.50 11.80 20.60
C THR A 177 4.45 12.96 20.91
N GLN A 178 5.46 12.76 21.76
CA GLN A 178 6.48 13.78 22.03
C GLN A 178 7.37 14.04 20.81
N GLN A 179 7.66 13.02 20.02
CA GLN A 179 8.45 13.14 18.79
C GLN A 179 7.64 13.73 17.64
N VAL A 180 6.33 13.48 17.58
CA VAL A 180 5.47 13.95 16.48
C VAL A 180 4.17 14.55 17.01
N PRO A 181 4.22 15.69 17.74
CA PRO A 181 3.04 16.30 18.35
C PRO A 181 2.04 16.85 17.31
N GLU A 182 2.50 17.14 16.09
CA GLU A 182 1.67 17.60 14.98
C GLU A 182 0.76 16.49 14.41
N ALA A 183 1.09 15.22 14.65
CA ALA A 183 0.28 14.09 14.19
C ALA A 183 -1.05 14.03 14.94
N ARG A 184 -2.16 13.87 14.20
CA ARG A 184 -3.49 13.73 14.80
C ARG A 184 -3.72 12.35 15.42
N ALA A 185 -3.00 11.33 14.95
CA ALA A 185 -2.88 10.06 15.63
C ALA A 185 -1.55 9.38 15.29
N LEU A 186 -1.05 8.60 16.25
CA LEU A 186 0.02 7.63 16.08
C LEU A 186 -0.55 6.26 16.41
N VAL A 187 -0.65 5.38 15.40
CA VAL A 187 -1.21 4.04 15.56
C VAL A 187 -0.06 3.03 15.57
N PRO A 188 0.16 2.31 16.70
CA PRO A 188 1.18 1.28 16.75
C PRO A 188 0.80 0.10 15.86
N VAL A 189 1.74 -0.39 15.06
CA VAL A 189 1.57 -1.66 14.34
C VAL A 189 2.24 -2.76 15.14
N MET A 190 1.43 -3.71 15.61
CA MET A 190 1.90 -4.86 16.38
C MET A 190 2.13 -6.06 15.47
N ALA A 191 3.14 -6.87 15.79
CA ALA A 191 3.26 -8.21 15.24
C ALA A 191 3.82 -9.16 16.31
N THR A 192 3.36 -10.40 16.27
CA THR A 192 3.85 -11.45 17.15
C THR A 192 5.33 -11.73 16.85
N GLY A 193 6.17 -11.62 17.87
CA GLY A 193 7.59 -11.95 17.79
C GLY A 193 7.84 -13.46 17.90
N GLU A 194 9.09 -13.86 17.69
CA GLU A 194 9.53 -15.28 17.71
C GLU A 194 9.23 -16.00 19.03
N GLN A 195 9.08 -15.27 20.13
CA GLN A 195 8.77 -15.79 21.46
C GLN A 195 7.26 -15.76 21.79
N GLY A 196 6.39 -15.54 20.80
CA GLY A 196 4.94 -15.44 20.99
C GLY A 196 4.47 -14.14 21.68
N LYS A 197 5.38 -13.20 21.95
CA LYS A 197 5.06 -11.88 22.52
C LYS A 197 4.85 -10.85 21.41
N ASP A 198 3.75 -10.11 21.50
CA ASP A 198 3.50 -9.00 20.59
C ASP A 198 4.51 -7.88 20.81
N ARG A 199 5.09 -7.40 19.72
CA ARG A 199 5.98 -6.24 19.70
C ARG A 199 5.51 -5.23 18.68
N GLN A 200 5.72 -3.96 18.98
CA GLN A 200 5.51 -2.90 17.99
C GLN A 200 6.62 -2.96 16.94
N ILE A 201 6.23 -3.06 15.68
CA ILE A 201 7.16 -3.16 14.53
C ILE A 201 7.25 -1.87 13.74
N GLY A 202 6.35 -0.94 14.01
CA GLY A 202 6.30 0.36 13.36
C GLY A 202 5.15 1.22 13.87
N THR A 203 4.97 2.37 13.22
CA THR A 203 3.95 3.35 13.59
C THR A 203 3.31 3.90 12.32
N ILE A 204 1.98 3.93 12.27
CA ILE A 204 1.22 4.67 11.27
C ILE A 204 0.98 6.07 11.83
N ILE A 205 1.50 7.06 11.13
CA ILE A 205 1.34 8.49 11.42
C ILE A 205 0.15 8.99 10.62
N VAL A 206 -0.78 9.69 11.26
CA VAL A 206 -2.03 10.16 10.64
C VAL A 206 -2.12 11.68 10.71
N SER A 207 -2.29 12.34 9.57
CA SER A 207 -2.40 13.81 9.48
C SER A 207 -3.82 14.32 9.72
N VAL A 208 -4.84 13.58 9.30
CA VAL A 208 -6.26 13.98 9.39
C VAL A 208 -7.08 12.79 9.88
N THR A 209 -7.92 13.01 10.90
CA THR A 209 -8.69 11.93 11.57
C THR A 209 -10.19 12.04 11.46
N ASP A 210 -10.69 13.25 11.23
CA ASP A 210 -12.09 13.65 11.22
C ASP A 210 -12.74 13.47 9.84
N GLU A 211 -11.97 13.57 8.76
CA GLU A 211 -12.47 13.34 7.41
C GLU A 211 -11.42 12.71 6.47
N PRO A 212 -11.81 12.21 5.28
CA PRO A 212 -10.85 11.77 4.28
C PRO A 212 -9.92 12.91 3.85
N PHE A 213 -8.62 12.62 3.81
CA PHE A 213 -7.63 13.61 3.36
C PHE A 213 -7.92 14.13 1.95
N ASN A 214 -7.80 15.44 1.81
CA ASN A 214 -7.98 16.18 0.57
C ASN A 214 -6.78 17.07 0.34
N ASP A 215 -6.02 16.82 -0.73
CA ASP A 215 -4.86 17.61 -1.12
C ASP A 215 -5.23 19.01 -1.62
N GLU A 216 -6.49 19.27 -1.99
CA GLU A 216 -7.00 20.61 -2.31
C GLU A 216 -7.36 21.42 -1.04
N ASN A 217 -7.48 20.78 0.12
CA ASN A 217 -7.71 21.49 1.38
C ASN A 217 -6.34 21.96 1.95
N PRO A 218 -6.09 23.28 2.04
CA PRO A 218 -4.80 23.80 2.49
C PRO A 218 -4.48 23.43 3.95
N GLU A 219 -5.48 23.26 4.82
CA GLU A 219 -5.23 22.86 6.22
C GLU A 219 -4.77 21.40 6.32
N HIS A 220 -5.32 20.51 5.49
CA HIS A 220 -4.85 19.13 5.40
C HIS A 220 -3.39 19.04 4.96
N VAL A 221 -3.05 19.77 3.89
CA VAL A 221 -1.68 19.86 3.37
C VAL A 221 -0.73 20.45 4.41
N LYS A 222 -1.14 21.53 5.09
CA LYS A 222 -0.34 22.19 6.13
C LYS A 222 -0.01 21.25 7.29
N ILE A 223 -0.97 20.47 7.78
CA ILE A 223 -0.73 19.51 8.86
C ILE A 223 0.23 18.40 8.39
N ALA A 224 0.01 17.83 7.21
CA ALA A 224 0.88 16.80 6.67
C ALA A 224 2.33 17.31 6.46
N ASN A 225 2.49 18.52 5.92
CA ASN A 225 3.78 19.17 5.77
C ASN A 225 4.46 19.48 7.11
N ALA A 226 3.71 19.89 8.14
CA ALA A 226 4.25 20.11 9.48
C ALA A 226 4.81 18.81 10.09
N ILE A 227 4.11 17.68 9.88
CA ILE A 227 4.60 16.35 10.29
C ILE A 227 5.88 15.99 9.51
N GLU A 228 5.93 16.23 8.20
CA GLU A 228 7.13 15.97 7.38
C GLU A 228 8.35 16.74 7.91
N ILE A 229 8.19 18.04 8.19
CA ILE A 229 9.24 18.89 8.75
C ILE A 229 9.68 18.36 10.11
N ARG A 230 8.73 18.04 11.01
CA ARG A 230 9.02 17.50 12.35
C ARG A 230 9.81 16.20 12.29
N LEU A 231 9.47 15.31 11.38
CA LEU A 231 10.17 14.04 11.22
C LEU A 231 11.58 14.25 10.66
N VAL A 232 11.78 15.17 9.72
CA VAL A 232 13.11 15.48 9.18
C VAL A 232 14.01 16.14 10.23
N ASP A 233 13.49 17.07 11.02
CA ASP A 233 14.20 17.77 12.11
C ASP A 233 14.83 16.83 13.15
N GLN A 234 14.30 15.61 13.28
CA GLN A 234 14.77 14.57 14.20
C GLN A 234 15.42 13.36 13.50
N ASP A 235 15.73 13.47 12.21
CA ASP A 235 16.24 12.35 11.39
C ASP A 235 15.33 11.10 11.41
N LEU A 236 14.01 11.33 11.51
CA LEU A 236 13.01 10.28 11.61
C LEU A 236 12.44 9.84 10.25
N LEU A 237 12.51 10.71 9.23
CA LEU A 237 12.02 10.46 7.87
C LEU A 237 13.19 10.15 6.93
N PRO A 238 13.36 8.92 6.40
CA PRO A 238 14.49 8.59 5.52
C PRO A 238 14.36 9.25 4.14
N ARG A 239 15.49 9.46 3.44
CA ARG A 239 15.46 9.72 1.99
C ARG A 239 15.18 8.43 1.24
N TYR A 240 14.60 8.52 0.05
CA TYR A 240 14.34 7.35 -0.78
C TYR A 240 15.60 6.54 -1.09
N VAL A 241 16.77 7.19 -1.16
CA VAL A 241 18.06 6.54 -1.43
C VAL A 241 18.64 5.82 -0.22
N ASP A 242 18.15 6.10 0.99
CA ASP A 242 18.64 5.52 2.25
C ASP A 242 17.76 4.36 2.75
N ILE A 243 16.68 4.04 2.03
CA ILE A 243 15.77 2.93 2.39
C ILE A 243 16.32 1.63 1.81
#